data_AF-A0A840UKK8-F1
#
_entry.id   AF-A0A840UKK8-F1
#
_cell.length_a   1.000
_cell.length_b   1.000
_cell.length_c   1.000
_cell.angle_alpha   90.00
_cell.angle_beta   90.00
_cell.angle_gamma   90.00
#
_symmetry.space_group_name_H-M   'P 1'
#
loop_
_entity.id
_entity.type
_entity.pdbx_description
1 polymer ?
#
loop_
_entity_poly.entity_id
_entity_poly.type
_entity_poly.pdbx_seq_one_letter_code
_entity_poly.pdbx_strand_id
1 'polypeptide(L)'
;MLYLNELLELPIFNHFCIIAGQKGLHREIRNVDILEYEWYNKNFNVFNKDDFVLTSLFFAKDEPQIIYESFKKLIKREVSAIAIKTVFYTELPPEVIKLADTYDIPLFLFADAYMEDIIINFNDLLKTKQQFLFLEEKITELIAPKKDLYNIENAAREINNSF
;
A
#
# COMPACT_ATOMS: atom_id res chain seq x y z
N MET A 1 -2.40 -11.87 1.39
CA MET A 1 -1.29 -11.06 0.83
C MET A 1 -1.88 -10.15 -0.24
N LEU A 2 -1.48 -8.88 -0.26
CA LEU A 2 -1.92 -7.90 -1.26
C LEU A 2 -0.69 -7.32 -1.95
N TYR A 3 -0.74 -7.18 -3.27
CA TYR A 3 0.35 -6.62 -4.06
C TYR A 3 0.02 -5.21 -4.55
N LEU A 4 1.05 -4.42 -4.77
CA LEU A 4 0.91 -3.03 -5.23
C LEU A 4 0.14 -2.93 -6.57
N ASN A 5 0.41 -3.81 -7.52
CA ASN A 5 -0.32 -3.84 -8.79
C ASN A 5 -1.82 -4.10 -8.62
N GLU A 6 -2.23 -4.95 -7.67
CA GLU A 6 -3.65 -5.18 -7.36
C GLU A 6 -4.31 -3.92 -6.76
N LEU A 7 -3.59 -3.18 -5.91
CA LEU A 7 -4.09 -1.93 -5.36
C LEU A 7 -4.30 -0.87 -6.45
N LEU A 8 -3.36 -0.78 -7.40
CA LEU A 8 -3.41 0.19 -8.50
C LEU A 8 -4.55 -0.07 -9.49
N GLU A 9 -5.22 -1.22 -9.43
CA GLU A 9 -6.44 -1.49 -10.21
C GLU A 9 -7.68 -0.78 -9.64
N LEU A 10 -7.63 -0.29 -8.39
CA LEU A 10 -8.77 0.45 -7.84
C LEU A 10 -8.95 1.80 -8.54
N PRO A 11 -10.21 2.25 -8.80
CA PRO A 11 -10.47 3.48 -9.54
C PRO A 11 -9.82 4.75 -8.98
N ILE A 12 -9.57 4.79 -7.66
CA ILE A 12 -8.90 5.92 -7.00
C ILE A 12 -7.45 6.13 -7.47
N PHE A 13 -6.82 5.10 -8.05
CA PHE A 13 -5.45 5.16 -8.58
C PHE A 13 -5.37 5.46 -10.08
N ASN A 14 -6.50 5.64 -10.79
CA ASN A 14 -6.50 5.86 -12.24
C ASN A 14 -5.65 7.05 -12.71
N HIS A 15 -5.42 8.04 -11.86
CA HIS A 15 -4.61 9.23 -12.16
C HIS A 15 -3.24 9.23 -11.46
N PHE A 16 -2.78 8.07 -10.97
CA PHE A 16 -1.43 7.93 -10.45
C PHE A 16 -0.45 7.76 -11.61
N CYS A 17 0.48 8.69 -11.73
CA CYS A 17 1.54 8.64 -12.74
C CYS A 17 2.79 8.04 -12.12
N ILE A 18 3.27 6.89 -12.62
CA ILE A 18 4.56 6.36 -12.21
C ILE A 18 5.69 7.13 -12.88
N ILE A 19 6.64 7.61 -12.06
CA ILE A 19 7.77 8.45 -12.52
C ILE A 19 9.14 7.79 -12.32
N ALA A 20 9.23 6.73 -11.51
CA ALA A 20 10.45 5.96 -11.28
C ALA A 20 10.13 4.57 -10.71
N GLY A 21 11.09 3.65 -10.74
CA GLY A 21 11.06 2.38 -10.01
C GLY A 21 10.05 1.36 -10.53
N GLN A 22 9.73 1.40 -11.83
CA GLN A 22 8.65 0.60 -12.44
C GLN A 22 8.80 -0.92 -12.25
N LYS A 23 10.01 -1.43 -12.06
CA LYS A 23 10.24 -2.86 -11.80
C LYS A 23 9.74 -3.32 -10.43
N GLY A 24 9.47 -2.39 -9.51
CA GLY A 24 8.95 -2.66 -8.17
C GLY A 24 7.42 -2.79 -8.06
N LEU A 25 6.68 -2.80 -9.18
CA LEU A 25 5.21 -2.82 -9.15
C LEU A 25 4.60 -4.11 -8.57
N HIS A 26 5.39 -5.17 -8.42
CA HIS A 26 4.94 -6.45 -7.86
C HIS A 26 5.31 -6.65 -6.38
N ARG A 27 5.66 -5.56 -5.67
CA ARG A 27 5.97 -5.62 -4.23
C ARG A 27 4.70 -5.88 -3.41
N GLU A 28 4.85 -6.64 -2.33
CA GLU A 28 3.79 -6.84 -1.34
C GLU A 28 3.50 -5.51 -0.65
N ILE A 29 2.24 -5.24 -0.30
CA ILE A 29 1.85 -4.10 0.52
C ILE A 29 1.12 -4.59 1.76
N ARG A 30 1.49 -4.06 2.92
CA ARG A 30 0.94 -4.46 4.22
C ARG A 30 0.25 -3.33 4.97
N ASN A 31 0.67 -2.10 4.73
CA ASN A 31 0.06 -0.93 5.31
C ASN A 31 0.14 0.27 4.35
N VAL A 32 -0.65 1.30 4.63
CA VAL A 32 -0.51 2.62 4.00
C VAL A 32 -0.21 3.62 5.11
N ASP A 33 0.88 4.36 4.98
CA ASP A 33 1.33 5.35 5.96
C ASP A 33 1.59 6.71 5.33
N ILE A 34 1.60 7.76 6.15
CA ILE A 34 1.83 9.14 5.69
C ILE A 34 3.17 9.63 6.22
N LEU A 35 4.00 10.18 5.33
CA LEU A 35 5.22 10.91 5.68
C LEU A 35 4.96 12.42 5.65
N GLU A 36 5.01 13.06 6.83
CA GLU A 36 5.00 14.53 6.92
C GLU A 36 5.82 15.07 8.10
N TYR A 37 5.73 14.47 9.28
CA TYR A 37 6.37 15.01 10.49
C TYR A 37 7.70 14.34 10.83
N GLU A 38 7.94 13.15 10.29
CA GLU A 38 9.02 12.23 10.64
C GLU A 38 10.40 12.78 10.28
N TRP A 39 10.45 13.70 9.32
CA TRP A 39 11.68 14.43 9.03
C TRP A 39 12.13 15.29 10.22
N TYR A 40 11.22 16.03 10.85
CA TYR A 40 11.53 16.97 11.92
C TYR A 40 11.96 16.26 13.21
N ASN A 41 11.30 15.17 13.57
CA ASN A 41 11.65 14.38 14.75
C ASN A 41 12.75 13.32 14.45
N LYS A 42 13.20 13.23 13.20
CA LYS A 42 14.19 12.26 12.69
C LYS A 42 13.82 10.79 12.95
N ASN A 43 12.53 10.48 13.12
CA ASN A 43 12.04 9.15 13.47
C ASN A 43 11.39 8.46 12.28
N PHE A 44 12.20 7.79 11.47
CA PHE A 44 11.73 6.93 10.37
C PHE A 44 11.44 5.49 10.81
N ASN A 45 11.57 5.16 12.10
CA ASN A 45 11.29 3.82 12.60
C ASN A 45 9.78 3.52 12.66
N VAL A 46 8.94 4.54 12.53
CA VAL A 46 7.48 4.39 12.46
C VAL A 46 7.03 3.67 11.17
N PHE A 47 7.82 3.81 10.09
CA PHE A 47 7.61 3.06 8.86
C PHE A 47 8.16 1.65 8.99
N ASN A 48 7.45 0.72 8.39
CA ASN A 48 7.71 -0.70 8.36
C ASN A 48 7.98 -1.18 6.94
N LYS A 49 8.50 -2.39 6.89
CA LYS A 49 8.64 -3.13 5.64
C LYS A 49 7.25 -3.31 5.01
N ASP A 50 7.22 -3.17 3.69
CA ASP A 50 6.04 -3.33 2.85
C ASP A 50 4.96 -2.22 3.02
N ASP A 51 5.31 -1.08 3.62
CA ASP A 51 4.41 0.08 3.66
C ASP A 51 4.32 0.77 2.29
N PHE A 52 3.14 1.19 1.91
CA PHE A 52 2.93 2.14 0.84
C PHE A 52 2.83 3.56 1.42
N VAL A 53 3.83 4.39 1.17
CA VAL A 53 3.96 5.70 1.83
C VAL A 53 3.35 6.79 0.97
N LEU A 54 2.46 7.60 1.55
CA LEU A 54 1.87 8.79 0.96
C LEU A 54 2.55 10.03 1.53
N THR A 55 2.75 11.05 0.71
CA THR A 55 3.28 12.33 1.18
C THR A 55 2.89 13.47 0.25
N SER A 56 2.75 14.68 0.77
CA SER A 56 2.67 15.91 -0.04
C SER A 56 4.05 16.57 -0.19
N LEU A 57 5.05 16.07 0.55
CA LEU A 57 6.36 16.69 0.75
C LEU A 57 6.29 18.08 1.37
N PHE A 58 5.29 18.37 2.20
CA PHE A 58 5.16 19.68 2.86
C PHE A 58 6.41 20.02 3.69
N PHE A 59 6.99 19.04 4.38
CA PHE A 59 8.21 19.21 5.16
C PHE A 59 9.44 19.65 4.33
N ALA A 60 9.41 19.42 3.02
CA ALA A 60 10.51 19.75 2.11
C ALA A 60 10.23 20.98 1.24
N LYS A 61 9.05 21.61 1.33
CA LYS A 61 8.58 22.65 0.38
C LYS A 61 9.62 23.75 0.07
N ASP A 62 10.40 24.17 1.07
CA ASP A 62 11.41 25.24 0.97
C ASP A 62 12.84 24.67 0.84
N GLU A 63 13.00 23.35 0.98
CA GLU A 63 14.28 22.64 1.06
C GLU A 63 14.23 21.30 0.27
N PRO A 64 14.15 21.32 -1.08
CA PRO A 64 14.03 20.12 -1.91
C PRO A 64 15.14 19.08 -1.70
N GLN A 65 16.33 19.52 -1.29
CA GLN A 65 17.48 18.66 -0.96
C GLN A 65 17.16 17.59 0.10
N ILE A 66 16.16 17.83 0.94
CA ILE A 66 15.76 16.92 2.02
C ILE A 66 15.03 15.68 1.48
N ILE A 67 14.36 15.79 0.32
CA ILE A 67 13.57 14.70 -0.27
C ILE A 67 14.44 13.46 -0.45
N TYR A 68 15.66 13.64 -0.98
CA TYR A 68 16.60 12.54 -1.21
C TYR A 68 16.93 11.78 0.08
N GLU A 69 17.28 12.49 1.15
CA GLU A 69 17.63 11.85 2.42
C GLU A 69 16.42 11.21 3.11
N SER A 70 15.22 11.79 2.97
CA SER A 70 13.98 11.18 3.45
C SER A 70 13.66 9.88 2.71
N PHE A 71 13.72 9.89 1.38
CA PHE A 71 13.39 8.70 0.57
C PHE A 71 14.43 7.60 0.80
N LYS A 72 15.71 7.95 0.90
CA LYS A 72 16.77 6.99 1.26
C LYS A 72 16.50 6.30 2.61
N LYS A 73 15.95 7.03 3.59
CA LYS A 73 15.55 6.43 4.88
C LYS A 73 14.36 5.49 4.71
N LEU A 74 13.32 5.87 3.94
CA LEU A 74 12.19 5.00 3.65
C LEU A 74 12.63 3.71 2.93
N ILE A 75 13.50 3.81 1.92
CA ILE A 75 14.05 2.65 1.21
C ILE A 75 14.77 1.72 2.17
N LYS A 76 15.54 2.26 3.13
CA LYS A 76 16.19 1.48 4.20
C LYS A 76 15.19 0.77 5.13
N ARG A 77 13.96 1.27 5.25
CA ARG A 77 12.85 0.61 5.96
C ARG A 77 12.16 -0.47 5.14
N GLU A 78 12.59 -0.69 3.89
CA GLU A 78 12.00 -1.65 2.96
C GLU A 78 10.53 -1.36 2.63
N VAL A 79 10.15 -0.08 2.53
CA VAL A 79 8.83 0.31 2.04
C VAL A 79 8.60 -0.21 0.62
N SER A 80 7.34 -0.32 0.23
CA SER A 80 6.95 -0.88 -1.06
C SER A 80 6.77 0.12 -2.17
N ALA A 81 6.35 1.34 -1.86
CA ALA A 81 6.26 2.43 -2.82
C ALA A 81 6.10 3.77 -2.10
N ILE A 82 6.30 4.86 -2.84
CA ILE A 82 6.05 6.21 -2.34
C ILE A 82 5.17 6.94 -3.36
N ALA A 83 4.05 7.49 -2.93
CA ALA A 83 3.19 8.34 -3.75
C ALA A 83 3.18 9.77 -3.23
N ILE A 84 3.44 10.70 -4.14
CA ILE A 84 3.60 12.11 -3.86
C ILE A 84 2.38 12.86 -4.40
N LYS A 85 1.65 13.51 -3.52
CA LYS A 85 0.58 14.43 -3.91
C LYS A 85 1.21 15.69 -4.48
N THR A 86 0.82 16.09 -5.69
CA THR A 86 1.42 17.21 -6.42
C THR A 86 0.92 18.58 -5.91
N VAL A 87 1.09 18.83 -4.61
CA VAL A 87 0.76 20.12 -3.96
C VAL A 87 1.94 21.09 -4.07
N PHE A 88 3.15 20.61 -3.77
CA PHE A 88 4.39 21.42 -3.78
C PHE A 88 5.34 21.04 -4.92
N TYR A 89 5.26 19.80 -5.41
CA TYR A 89 6.15 19.28 -6.44
C TYR A 89 5.35 18.59 -7.54
N THR A 90 5.52 19.07 -8.78
CA THR A 90 5.06 18.38 -10.00
C THR A 90 6.17 17.55 -10.62
N GLU A 91 7.42 17.79 -10.22
CA GLU A 91 8.62 17.06 -10.63
C GLU A 91 9.53 16.88 -9.40
N LEU A 92 10.30 15.80 -9.37
CA LEU A 92 11.25 15.51 -8.30
C LEU A 92 12.70 15.72 -8.78
N PRO A 93 13.63 16.05 -7.87
CA PRO A 93 15.04 16.17 -8.23
C PRO A 93 15.57 14.89 -8.93
N PRO A 94 16.41 15.00 -9.98
CA PRO A 94 16.89 13.84 -10.74
C PRO A 94 17.57 12.76 -9.90
N GLU A 95 18.25 13.15 -8.82
CA GLU A 95 18.87 12.24 -7.86
C GLU A 95 17.85 11.37 -7.11
N VAL A 96 16.63 11.86 -6.88
CA VAL A 96 15.53 11.12 -6.25
C VAL A 96 14.97 10.08 -7.22
N ILE A 97 14.79 10.46 -8.50
CA ILE A 97 14.38 9.54 -9.56
C ILE A 97 15.39 8.40 -9.70
N LYS A 98 16.68 8.76 -9.81
CA LYS A 98 17.77 7.79 -9.92
C LYS A 98 17.85 6.87 -8.70
N LEU A 99 17.63 7.40 -7.50
CA LEU A 99 17.59 6.62 -6.27
C LEU A 99 16.49 5.57 -6.35
N ALA A 100 15.27 5.97 -6.69
CA ALA A 100 14.14 5.07 -6.81
C ALA A 100 14.34 3.98 -7.87
N ASP A 101 14.87 4.33 -9.05
CA ASP A 101 15.20 3.36 -10.10
C ASP A 101 16.29 2.37 -9.67
N THR A 102 17.27 2.83 -8.88
CA THR A 102 18.37 1.97 -8.41
C THR A 102 17.89 0.87 -7.45
N TYR A 103 16.88 1.18 -6.63
CA TYR A 103 16.32 0.27 -5.64
C TYR A 103 15.00 -0.38 -6.08
N ASP A 104 14.55 -0.11 -7.31
CA ASP A 104 13.26 -0.54 -7.85
C ASP A 104 12.10 -0.20 -6.88
N ILE A 105 12.07 1.04 -6.40
CA ILE A 105 11.03 1.57 -5.51
C ILE A 105 10.10 2.46 -6.33
N PRO A 106 8.85 2.02 -6.59
CA PRO A 106 7.91 2.80 -7.38
C PRO A 106 7.66 4.18 -6.75
N LEU A 107 7.84 5.22 -7.55
CA LEU A 107 7.44 6.58 -7.21
C LEU A 107 6.24 6.98 -8.07
N PHE A 108 5.19 7.45 -7.42
CA PHE A 108 3.99 7.95 -8.08
C PHE A 108 3.79 9.43 -7.83
N LEU A 109 3.25 10.14 -8.81
CA LEU A 109 2.64 11.45 -8.64
C LEU A 109 1.12 11.33 -8.75
N PHE A 110 0.38 12.05 -7.92
CA PHE A 110 -1.08 12.14 -8.01
C PHE A 110 -1.60 13.51 -7.57
N ALA A 111 -2.72 13.95 -8.14
CA ALA A 111 -3.35 15.23 -7.80
C ALA A 111 -4.77 15.05 -7.23
N ASP A 112 -5.56 14.21 -7.91
CA ASP A 112 -7.02 14.15 -7.76
C ASP A 112 -7.49 13.05 -6.80
N ALA A 113 -6.79 12.87 -5.67
CA ALA A 113 -7.21 11.95 -4.61
C ALA A 113 -6.86 12.49 -3.22
N TYR A 114 -7.69 12.18 -2.23
CA TYR A 114 -7.40 12.42 -0.82
C TYR A 114 -6.64 11.22 -0.25
N MET A 115 -5.65 11.47 0.62
CA MET A 115 -4.82 10.42 1.21
C MET A 115 -5.65 9.51 2.12
N GLU A 116 -6.65 10.09 2.78
CA GLU A 116 -7.61 9.42 3.63
C GLU A 116 -8.44 8.41 2.83
N ASP A 117 -8.92 8.80 1.65
CA ASP A 117 -9.66 7.90 0.76
C ASP A 117 -8.78 6.75 0.27
N ILE A 118 -7.50 7.00 -0.01
CA ILE A 118 -6.54 5.96 -0.39
C ILE A 118 -6.38 4.94 0.74
N ILE A 119 -6.22 5.41 1.98
CA ILE A 119 -6.11 4.54 3.16
C ILE A 119 -7.39 3.73 3.38
N ILE A 120 -8.57 4.35 3.22
CA ILE A 120 -9.87 3.66 3.34
C ILE A 120 -10.00 2.56 2.28
N ASN A 121 -9.75 2.90 1.01
CA ASN A 121 -9.84 1.94 -0.10
C ASN A 121 -8.88 0.77 0.07
N PHE A 122 -7.65 1.02 0.52
CA PHE A 122 -6.69 -0.04 0.83
C PHE A 122 -7.21 -0.97 1.94
N ASN A 123 -7.70 -0.40 3.05
CA ASN A 123 -8.22 -1.18 4.17
C ASN A 123 -9.45 -2.00 3.78
N ASP A 124 -10.34 -1.45 2.96
CA ASP A 124 -11.51 -2.16 2.47
C ASP A 124 -11.12 -3.30 1.53
N LEU A 125 -10.16 -3.08 0.61
CA LEU A 125 -9.61 -4.13 -0.24
C LEU A 125 -8.96 -5.25 0.59
N LEU A 126 -8.19 -4.91 1.62
CA LEU A 126 -7.60 -5.90 2.53
C LEU A 126 -8.66 -6.73 3.26
N LYS A 127 -9.69 -6.08 3.82
CA LYS A 127 -10.79 -6.77 4.51
C LYS A 127 -11.54 -7.69 3.56
N THR A 128 -11.88 -7.20 2.36
CA THR A 128 -12.54 -8.01 1.34
C THR A 128 -11.71 -9.23 0.98
N LYS A 129 -10.39 -9.09 0.79
CA LYS A 129 -9.51 -10.22 0.48
C LYS A 129 -9.44 -11.24 1.63
N GLN A 130 -9.39 -10.77 2.87
CA GLN A 130 -9.45 -11.65 4.05
C GLN A 130 -10.79 -12.41 4.16
N GLN A 131 -11.90 -11.73 3.89
CA GLN A 131 -13.23 -12.36 3.86
C GLN A 131 -13.34 -13.42 2.76
N PHE A 132 -12.82 -13.15 1.56
CA PHE A 132 -12.80 -14.13 0.48
C PHE A 132 -12.00 -15.38 0.84
N LEU A 133 -10.80 -15.22 1.43
CA LEU A 133 -9.98 -16.35 1.87
C LEU A 133 -10.69 -17.18 2.95
N PHE A 134 -11.34 -16.52 3.92
CA PHE A 134 -12.13 -17.21 4.94
C PHE A 134 -13.28 -18.01 4.32
N LEU A 135 -14.03 -17.43 3.38
CA LEU A 135 -15.12 -18.13 2.70
C LEU A 135 -14.61 -19.29 1.84
N GLU A 136 -13.48 -19.14 1.15
CA GLU A 136 -12.85 -20.20 0.36
C GLU A 136 -12.45 -21.39 1.24
N GLU A 137 -11.87 -21.14 2.42
CA GLU A 137 -11.57 -22.17 3.41
C GLU A 137 -12.83 -22.91 3.84
N LYS A 138 -13.91 -22.19 4.16
CA LYS A 138 -15.18 -22.81 4.59
C LYS A 138 -15.88 -23.59 3.48
N ILE A 139 -15.84 -23.11 2.25
CA ILE A 139 -16.37 -23.84 1.09
C ILE A 139 -15.55 -25.12 0.86
N THR A 140 -14.23 -25.04 0.93
CA THR A 140 -13.33 -26.21 0.80
C THR A 140 -13.63 -27.23 1.89
N GLU A 141 -13.83 -26.76 3.12
CA GLU A 141 -14.27 -27.58 4.24
C GLU A 141 -15.60 -28.30 3.98
N LEU A 142 -16.57 -27.67 3.34
CA LEU A 142 -17.89 -28.26 3.05
C LEU A 142 -17.84 -29.32 1.94
N ILE A 143 -16.97 -29.15 0.94
CA ILE A 143 -16.91 -30.02 -0.25
C ILE A 143 -15.95 -31.21 -0.06
N ALA A 144 -15.12 -31.19 0.99
CA ALA A 144 -14.17 -32.26 1.28
C ALA A 144 -14.86 -33.63 1.50
N PRO A 145 -14.43 -34.70 0.82
CA PRO A 145 -15.07 -36.02 0.92
C PRO A 145 -14.85 -36.64 2.31
N LYS A 146 -15.92 -37.23 2.88
CA LYS A 146 -16.04 -37.84 4.22
C LYS A 146 -15.97 -36.84 5.39
N LYS A 147 -17.07 -36.10 5.63
CA LYS A 147 -17.28 -35.36 6.87
C LYS A 147 -18.50 -35.84 7.65
N ASP A 148 -18.40 -35.69 8.96
CA ASP A 148 -19.49 -35.85 9.91
C ASP A 148 -20.45 -34.64 9.79
N LEU A 149 -21.76 -34.89 9.91
CA LEU A 149 -22.83 -33.88 9.69
C LEU A 149 -22.64 -32.63 10.56
N TYR A 150 -22.10 -32.81 11.77
CA TYR A 150 -21.79 -31.72 12.71
C TYR A 150 -20.82 -30.68 12.15
N ASN A 151 -19.81 -31.11 11.40
CA ASN A 151 -18.81 -30.19 10.81
C ASN A 151 -19.37 -29.44 9.60
N ILE A 152 -20.38 -30.01 8.93
CA ILE A 152 -21.07 -29.36 7.81
C ILE A 152 -21.99 -28.25 8.35
N GLU A 153 -22.77 -28.55 9.40
CA GLU A 153 -23.67 -27.55 10.00
C GLU A 153 -22.92 -26.37 10.61
N ASN A 154 -21.80 -26.61 11.31
CA ASN A 154 -21.00 -25.52 11.88
C ASN A 154 -20.40 -24.61 10.80
N ALA A 155 -19.80 -25.18 9.75
CA ALA A 155 -19.26 -24.39 8.64
C ALA A 155 -20.37 -23.62 7.90
N ALA A 156 -21.56 -24.21 7.73
CA ALA A 156 -22.71 -23.54 7.14
C ALA A 156 -23.21 -22.36 7.98
N ARG A 157 -23.24 -22.50 9.32
CA ARG A 157 -23.59 -21.42 10.26
C ARG A 157 -22.57 -20.28 10.25
N GLU A 158 -21.28 -20.59 10.11
CA GLU A 158 -20.23 -19.57 10.00
C GLU A 158 -20.30 -18.77 8.70
N ILE A 159 -20.79 -19.36 7.60
CA ILE A 159 -21.06 -18.66 6.35
C ILE A 159 -22.36 -17.85 6.45
N ASN A 160 -23.41 -18.43 7.03
CA ASN A 160 -24.72 -17.82 7.19
C ASN A 160 -25.31 -18.15 8.56
N ASN A 161 -25.34 -17.14 9.44
CA ASN A 161 -25.86 -17.28 10.80
C ASN A 161 -27.35 -17.70 10.86
N SER A 162 -28.10 -17.60 9.76
CA SER A 162 -29.50 -18.02 9.67
C SER A 162 -29.72 -19.48 9.24
N PHE A 163 -28.65 -20.25 9.01
CA PHE A 163 -28.72 -21.69 8.73
C PHE A 163 -29.13 -22.51 9.96
#